data_AF-A0A2A2DZX7-F1
#
_entry.id   AF-A0A2A2DZX7-F1
#
_cell.length_a   1.000
_cell.length_b   1.000
_cell.length_c   1.000
_cell.angle_alpha   90.00
_cell.angle_beta   90.00
_cell.angle_gamma   90.00
#
_symmetry.space_group_name_H-M   'P 1'
#
loop_
_entity.id
_entity.type
_entity.pdbx_description
1 polymer ?
#
loop_
_entity_poly.entity_id
_entity_poly.type
_entity_poly.pdbx_seq_one_letter_code
_entity_poly.pdbx_strand_id
1 'polypeptide(L)'
;MTKTLPATFRPCNDASQPLFAVQPGIPLQDALECVCCLLESAEALAVLTTGGESPEQLGYACSSLIEMAKATLHACIEGMHKKNV
;
A
#
# COMPACT_ATOMS: atom_id res chain seq x y z
N MET A 1 -12.82 17.54 -7.00
CA MET A 1 -12.38 16.75 -5.82
C MET A 1 -11.09 16.04 -6.17
N THR A 2 -10.06 16.13 -5.32
CA THR A 2 -8.77 15.46 -5.52
C THR A 2 -8.94 13.96 -5.32
N LYS A 3 -8.37 13.13 -6.19
CA LYS A 3 -8.58 11.68 -6.23
C LYS A 3 -7.26 10.96 -6.47
N THR A 4 -7.19 9.69 -6.07
CA THR A 4 -6.05 8.80 -6.35
C THR A 4 -5.80 8.67 -7.85
N LEU A 5 -4.54 8.58 -8.22
CA LEU A 5 -4.10 8.15 -9.56
C LEU A 5 -3.63 6.69 -9.53
N PRO A 6 -3.52 6.02 -10.70
CA PRO A 6 -3.00 4.67 -10.75
C PRO A 6 -1.54 4.67 -10.28
N ALA A 7 -1.23 3.96 -9.20
CA ALA A 7 0.14 3.70 -8.77
C ALA A 7 0.40 2.21 -8.76
N THR A 8 1.37 1.76 -9.54
CA THR A 8 1.73 0.34 -9.65
C THR A 8 2.68 -0.08 -8.54
N PHE A 9 2.56 -1.31 -8.06
CA PHE A 9 3.45 -1.86 -7.04
C PHE A 9 3.63 -3.37 -7.20
N ARG A 10 4.70 -3.86 -6.57
CA ARG A 10 5.18 -5.25 -6.57
C ARG A 10 5.52 -5.80 -7.97
N PRO A 11 6.76 -6.23 -8.22
CA PRO A 11 7.11 -6.88 -9.48
C PRO A 11 6.52 -8.30 -9.57
N CYS A 12 6.06 -8.69 -10.76
CA CYS A 12 5.56 -10.02 -11.09
C CYS A 12 6.70 -10.98 -11.52
N ASN A 13 7.82 -10.43 -12.00
CA ASN A 13 8.94 -11.18 -12.58
C ASN A 13 10.26 -10.39 -12.48
N ASP A 14 11.37 -11.02 -12.88
CA ASP A 14 12.71 -10.40 -12.93
C ASP A 14 12.77 -9.18 -13.86
N ALA A 15 11.83 -9.08 -14.81
CA ALA A 15 11.67 -7.89 -15.66
C ALA A 15 10.96 -6.72 -14.94
N SER A 16 10.67 -6.87 -13.64
CA SER A 16 10.02 -5.86 -12.79
C SER A 16 8.67 -5.36 -13.31
N GLN A 17 7.95 -6.18 -14.09
CA GLN A 17 6.61 -5.83 -14.54
C GLN A 17 5.68 -5.73 -13.33
N PRO A 18 4.96 -4.62 -13.13
CA PRO A 18 4.12 -4.46 -11.96
C PRO A 18 2.94 -5.44 -11.98
N LEU A 19 2.68 -6.10 -10.86
CA LEU A 19 1.59 -7.05 -10.69
C LEU A 19 0.29 -6.38 -10.23
N PHE A 20 0.41 -5.32 -9.42
CA PHE A 20 -0.73 -4.65 -8.81
C PHE A 20 -0.74 -3.15 -9.09
N ALA A 21 -1.93 -2.55 -9.01
CA ALA A 21 -2.13 -1.12 -9.13
C ALA A 21 -3.19 -0.62 -8.15
N VAL A 22 -2.99 0.57 -7.61
CA VAL A 22 -3.99 1.28 -6.81
C VAL A 22 -5.17 1.68 -7.70
N GLN A 23 -6.39 1.48 -7.19
CA GLN A 23 -7.59 1.90 -7.89
C GLN A 23 -7.63 3.43 -8.02
N PRO A 24 -7.72 3.98 -9.24
CA PRO A 24 -7.81 5.42 -9.44
C PRO A 24 -9.21 5.93 -9.12
N GLY A 25 -9.32 7.24 -8.87
CA GLY A 25 -10.61 7.91 -8.72
C GLY A 25 -11.21 7.88 -7.31
N ILE A 26 -10.50 7.28 -6.35
CA ILE A 26 -10.89 7.25 -4.93
C ILE A 26 -10.61 8.62 -4.30
N PRO A 27 -11.52 9.19 -3.50
CA PRO A 27 -11.24 10.41 -2.75
C PRO A 27 -9.98 10.26 -1.90
N LEU A 28 -9.13 11.31 -1.86
CA LEU A 28 -7.86 11.22 -1.14
C LEU A 28 -8.02 10.94 0.35
N GLN A 29 -9.07 11.45 0.97
CA GLN A 29 -9.33 11.23 2.39
C GLN A 29 -9.56 9.73 2.66
N ASP A 30 -10.49 9.11 1.95
CA ASP A 30 -10.78 7.68 2.04
C ASP A 30 -9.54 6.83 1.76
N ALA A 31 -8.71 7.23 0.79
CA ALA A 31 -7.47 6.53 0.47
C ALA A 31 -6.42 6.66 1.59
N LEU A 32 -6.32 7.80 2.26
CA LEU A 32 -5.43 8.01 3.40
C LEU A 32 -5.92 7.27 4.65
N GLU A 33 -7.24 7.20 4.87
CA GLU A 33 -7.83 6.37 5.93
C GLU A 33 -7.49 4.89 5.71
N CYS A 34 -7.58 4.40 4.47
CA CYS A 34 -7.12 3.05 4.10
C CYS A 34 -5.62 2.84 4.38
N VAL A 35 -4.76 3.84 4.13
CA VAL A 35 -3.33 3.76 4.45
C VAL A 35 -3.12 3.54 5.94
N CYS A 36 -3.84 4.27 6.81
CA CYS A 36 -3.77 4.07 8.25
C CYS A 36 -4.15 2.63 8.63
N CYS A 37 -5.28 2.12 8.14
CA CYS A 37 -5.73 0.76 8.45
C CYS A 37 -4.71 -0.32 7.99
N LEU A 38 -4.08 -0.14 6.83
CA LEU A 38 -3.05 -1.06 6.33
C LEU A 38 -1.82 -1.06 7.24
N LEU A 39 -1.38 0.12 7.70
CA LEU A 39 -0.21 0.25 8.58
C LEU A 39 -0.48 -0.28 9.99
N GLU A 40 -1.64 0.00 10.57
CA GLU A 40 -2.06 -0.57 11.86
C GLU A 40 -2.09 -2.10 11.82
N SER A 41 -2.62 -2.67 10.72
CA SER A 41 -2.63 -4.11 10.51
C SER A 41 -1.21 -4.67 10.36
N ALA A 42 -0.33 -3.97 9.65
CA ALA A 42 1.07 -4.38 9.50
C ALA A 42 1.82 -4.36 10.84
N GLU A 43 1.57 -3.36 11.68
CA GLU A 43 2.14 -3.24 13.03
C GLU A 43 1.70 -4.39 13.93
N ALA A 44 0.39 -4.70 13.94
CA ALA A 44 -0.15 -5.82 14.70
C ALA A 44 0.49 -7.16 14.28
N LEU A 45 0.65 -7.38 12.97
CA LEU A 45 1.33 -8.58 12.46
C LEU A 45 2.81 -8.62 12.80
N ALA A 46 3.51 -7.48 12.78
CA ALA A 46 4.92 -7.38 13.14
C ALA A 46 5.16 -7.83 14.59
N VAL A 47 4.28 -7.44 15.52
CA VAL A 47 4.33 -7.90 16.91
C VAL A 47 4.17 -9.41 17.00
N LEU A 48 3.18 -9.98 16.29
CA LEU A 48 2.92 -11.43 16.29
C LEU A 48 4.07 -12.24 15.69
N THR A 49 4.78 -11.67 14.72
CA THR A 49 5.93 -12.31 14.05
C THR A 49 7.07 -12.61 15.03
N THR A 50 7.19 -11.85 16.12
CA THR A 50 8.24 -12.03 17.13
C THR A 50 7.96 -13.13 18.15
N GLY A 51 6.72 -13.64 18.21
CA GLY A 51 6.27 -14.52 19.30
C GLY A 51 5.64 -15.86 18.90
N GLY A 52 5.60 -16.23 17.61
CA GLY A 52 4.82 -17.38 17.13
C GLY A 52 5.54 -18.35 16.18
N GLU A 53 4.91 -19.52 15.95
CA GLU A 53 5.44 -20.67 15.18
C GLU A 53 5.42 -20.51 13.64
N SER A 54 4.97 -19.37 13.10
CA SER A 54 4.95 -19.10 11.64
C SER A 54 5.45 -17.70 11.24
N PRO A 55 6.67 -17.31 11.65
CA PRO A 55 7.19 -15.95 11.45
C PRO A 55 7.32 -15.58 9.96
N GLU A 56 7.54 -16.54 9.07
CA GLU A 56 7.71 -16.28 7.63
C GLU A 56 6.42 -15.83 6.94
N GLN A 57 5.28 -16.48 7.24
CA GLN A 57 3.99 -16.12 6.66
C GLN A 57 3.50 -14.76 7.18
N LEU A 58 3.68 -14.52 8.49
CA LEU A 58 3.33 -13.24 9.12
C LEU A 58 4.23 -12.10 8.61
N GLY A 59 5.53 -12.36 8.44
CA GLY A 59 6.48 -11.40 7.85
C GLY A 59 6.15 -11.06 6.40
N TYR A 60 5.74 -12.04 5.59
CA TYR A 60 5.29 -11.80 4.22
C TYR A 60 3.99 -11.00 4.16
N ALA A 61 3.02 -11.30 5.03
CA ALA A 61 1.77 -10.54 5.13
C ALA A 61 2.02 -9.09 5.57
N CYS A 62 2.86 -8.87 6.60
CA CYS A 62 3.28 -7.55 7.05
C CYS A 62 3.94 -6.75 5.91
N SER A 63 4.91 -7.36 5.22
CA SER A 63 5.59 -6.73 4.08
C SER A 63 4.60 -6.35 2.97
N SER A 64 3.61 -7.21 2.70
CA SER A 64 2.58 -6.96 1.70
C SER A 64 1.69 -5.76 2.03
N LEU A 65 1.25 -5.64 3.29
CA LEU A 65 0.45 -4.51 3.75
C LEU A 65 1.23 -3.20 3.65
N ILE A 66 2.52 -3.22 3.98
CA ILE A 66 3.40 -2.04 3.85
C ILE A 66 3.56 -1.62 2.38
N GLU A 67 3.75 -2.57 1.46
CA GLU A 67 3.83 -2.25 0.02
C GLU A 67 2.52 -1.62 -0.50
N MET A 68 1.37 -2.16 -0.11
CA MET A 68 0.06 -1.60 -0.46
C MET A 68 -0.13 -0.18 0.09
N ALA A 69 0.27 0.06 1.35
CA ALA A 69 0.20 1.37 1.98
C ALA A 69 1.06 2.40 1.24
N LYS A 70 2.31 2.03 0.89
CA LYS A 70 3.22 2.88 0.11
C LYS A 70 2.66 3.21 -1.27
N ALA A 71 2.15 2.22 -1.97
CA ALA A 71 1.56 2.42 -3.30
C ALA A 71 0.36 3.38 -3.23
N THR A 72 -0.51 3.20 -2.24
CA THR A 72 -1.69 4.07 -2.02
C THR A 72 -1.28 5.49 -1.67
N LEU A 73 -0.22 5.67 -0.87
CA LEU A 73 0.33 6.99 -0.57
C LEU A 73 0.91 7.67 -1.82
N HIS A 74 1.65 6.94 -2.66
CA HIS A 74 2.13 7.46 -3.95
C HIS A 74 0.98 7.90 -4.86
N ALA A 75 -0.06 7.06 -4.99
CA ALA A 75 -1.27 7.40 -5.74
C ALA A 75 -1.95 8.69 -5.22
N CYS A 76 -1.92 8.91 -3.91
CA CYS A 76 -2.44 10.13 -3.30
C CYS A 76 -1.57 11.35 -3.64
N ILE A 77 -0.25 11.23 -3.50
CA ILE A 77 0.72 12.30 -3.80
C ILE A 77 0.61 12.74 -5.26
N GLU A 78 0.57 11.79 -6.19
CA GLU A 78 0.40 12.10 -7.61
C GLU A 78 -0.95 12.76 -7.88
N GLY A 79 -2.01 12.29 -7.23
CA GLY A 79 -3.35 12.90 -7.29
C GLY A 79 -3.38 14.35 -6.81
N MET A 80 -2.59 14.69 -5.78
CA MET A 80 -2.42 16.07 -5.32
C MET A 80 -1.65 16.93 -6.31
N HIS A 81 -0.54 16.42 -6.86
CA HIS A 81 0.29 17.18 -7.81
C HIS A 81 -0.43 17.46 -9.13
N LYS A 82 -1.24 16.53 -9.64
CA LYS A 82 -2.01 16.72 -10.88
C LYS A 82 -3.09 17.80 -10.78
N LYS A 83 -3.48 18.22 -9.57
CA LYS A 83 -4.41 19.35 -9.37
C LYS A 83 -3.73 20.72 -9.54
N ASN A 84 -2.40 20.79 -9.44
CA ASN A 84 -1.62 22.04 -9.48
C ASN A 84 -1.07 22.38 -10.88
N VAL A 85 -1.47 21.63 -11.91
CA VAL A 85 -1.17 21.87 -13.33
C VAL A 85 -2.49 22.02 -14.08
#